data_AF-A0A094D8W4-F1
#
_entry.id   AF-A0A094D8W4-F1
#
_cell.length_a   1.000
_cell.length_b   1.000
_cell.length_c   1.000
_cell.angle_alpha   90.00
_cell.angle_beta   90.00
_cell.angle_gamma   90.00
#
_symmetry.space_group_name_H-M   'P 1'
#
loop_
_entity.id
_entity.type
_entity.pdbx_description
1 polymer ?
#
loop_
_entity_poly.entity_id
_entity_poly.type
_entity_poly.pdbx_seq_one_letter_code
_entity_poly.pdbx_strand_id
1 'polypeptide(L)'
;MIQLLDVVDYLNFELGIVHQDIAPRNLLVDPETDNILIFDFDRAALVGQPSCLPERNDVTGVIFTFYEIVSQDDHFRRVKHSEQDPNSVLSIDNWPAKGLLDCNVGEFRKLLNNWVQRRKDRDVASKDLPFTPSIPDVPPASPVIRGRDESGEPVWGKGLMQIRKNATKFNENVIIWDRPPRQLAPIE
;
A
#
# COMPACT_ATOMS: atom_id res chain seq x y z
N MET A 1 -16.58 -3.93 2.27
CA MET A 1 -16.08 -3.93 0.87
C MET A 1 -16.16 -2.56 0.20
N ILE A 2 -17.30 -1.86 0.20
CA ILE A 2 -17.44 -0.51 -0.39
C ILE A 2 -16.40 0.46 0.21
N GLN A 3 -16.23 0.44 1.54
CA GLN A 3 -15.22 1.26 2.22
C GLN A 3 -13.81 1.09 1.65
N LEU A 4 -13.40 -0.13 1.27
CA LEU A 4 -12.08 -0.36 0.66
C LEU A 4 -11.97 0.30 -0.72
N LEU A 5 -13.02 0.20 -1.54
CA LEU A 5 -13.05 0.84 -2.86
C LEU A 5 -12.95 2.35 -2.74
N ASP A 6 -13.71 2.95 -1.82
CA ASP A 6 -13.74 4.39 -1.59
C ASP A 6 -12.40 4.90 -1.06
N VAL A 7 -11.78 4.20 -0.11
CA VAL A 7 -10.45 4.58 0.41
C VAL A 7 -9.38 4.45 -0.68
N VAL A 8 -9.41 3.40 -1.50
CA VAL A 8 -8.45 3.24 -2.61
C VAL A 8 -8.66 4.30 -3.68
N ASP A 9 -9.90 4.71 -3.96
CA ASP A 9 -10.19 5.83 -4.86
C ASP A 9 -9.69 7.16 -4.27
N TYR A 10 -9.91 7.41 -2.98
CA TYR A 10 -9.42 8.59 -2.29
C TYR A 10 -7.88 8.68 -2.33
N LEU A 11 -7.18 7.59 -1.98
CA LEU A 11 -5.72 7.53 -2.05
C LEU A 11 -5.21 7.85 -3.47
N ASN A 12 -5.73 7.13 -4.47
CA ASN A 12 -5.22 7.23 -5.83
C ASN A 12 -5.59 8.53 -6.55
N PHE A 13 -6.83 9.01 -6.37
CA PHE A 13 -7.37 10.13 -7.15
C PHE A 13 -7.36 11.46 -6.42
N GLU A 14 -7.44 11.49 -5.09
CA GLU A 14 -7.44 12.75 -4.34
C GLU A 14 -6.06 13.05 -3.76
N LEU A 15 -5.36 12.04 -3.24
CA LEU A 15 -4.03 12.21 -2.66
C LEU A 15 -2.89 11.94 -3.65
N GLY A 16 -3.15 11.21 -4.74
CA GLY A 16 -2.11 10.82 -5.69
C GLY A 16 -1.14 9.80 -5.13
N ILE A 17 -1.60 8.98 -4.20
CA ILE A 17 -0.82 7.94 -3.54
C ILE A 17 -1.32 6.59 -4.03
N VAL A 18 -0.42 5.78 -4.56
CA VAL A 18 -0.62 4.33 -4.72
C VAL A 18 -0.08 3.62 -3.49
N HIS A 19 -0.82 2.66 -2.94
CA HIS A 19 -0.36 1.88 -1.79
C HIS A 19 0.63 0.78 -2.19
N GLN A 20 0.42 0.14 -3.35
CA GLN A 20 1.26 -0.92 -3.92
C GLN A 20 1.34 -2.23 -3.14
N ASP A 21 0.50 -2.38 -2.11
CA ASP A 21 0.37 -3.62 -1.33
C ASP A 21 -1.02 -3.77 -0.69
N ILE A 22 -2.08 -3.43 -1.43
CA ILE A 22 -3.46 -3.67 -0.98
C ILE A 22 -3.69 -5.18 -0.86
N ALA A 23 -3.87 -5.65 0.38
CA ALA A 23 -4.03 -7.06 0.74
C ALA A 23 -4.80 -7.19 2.07
N PRO A 24 -5.50 -8.33 2.34
CA PRO A 24 -6.21 -8.53 3.61
C PRO A 24 -5.34 -8.32 4.86
N ARG A 25 -4.05 -8.71 4.82
CA ARG A 25 -3.10 -8.52 5.93
C ARG A 25 -2.82 -7.06 6.28
N ASN A 26 -3.11 -6.13 5.36
CA ASN A 26 -2.89 -4.69 5.49
C ASN A 26 -4.21 -3.94 5.76
N LEU A 27 -5.28 -4.68 6.11
CA LEU A 27 -6.58 -4.15 6.51
C LEU A 27 -6.81 -4.45 8.00
N LEU A 28 -7.25 -3.44 8.74
CA LEU A 28 -7.82 -3.60 10.07
C LEU A 28 -9.31 -3.31 10.01
N VAL A 29 -10.09 -4.04 10.79
CA VAL A 29 -11.52 -3.79 10.98
C VAL A 29 -11.72 -3.39 12.43
N ASP A 30 -12.31 -2.22 12.64
CA ASP A 30 -12.77 -1.80 13.95
C ASP A 30 -14.02 -2.62 14.33
N PRO A 31 -13.98 -3.44 15.40
CA PRO A 31 -15.10 -4.30 15.76
C PRO A 31 -16.35 -3.54 16.24
N GLU A 32 -16.22 -2.28 16.65
CA GLU A 32 -17.35 -1.48 17.15
C GLU A 32 -18.06 -0.75 16.02
N THR A 33 -17.29 -0.24 15.05
CA THR A 33 -17.81 0.60 13.96
C THR A 33 -17.87 -0.10 12.61
N ASP A 34 -17.28 -1.30 12.50
CA ASP A 34 -17.07 -2.04 11.25
C ASP A 34 -16.30 -1.23 10.19
N ASN A 35 -15.53 -0.22 10.64
CA ASN A 35 -14.73 0.61 9.76
C ASN A 35 -13.44 -0.11 9.34
N ILE A 36 -13.11 -0.02 8.06
CA ILE A 36 -11.85 -0.53 7.52
C ILE A 36 -10.77 0.56 7.61
N LEU A 37 -9.61 0.19 8.14
CA LEU A 37 -8.39 1.00 8.10
C LEU A 37 -7.34 0.28 7.26
N ILE A 38 -6.71 1.02 6.34
CA ILE A 38 -5.55 0.54 5.59
C ILE A 38 -4.29 1.00 6.32
N PHE A 39 -3.32 0.10 6.48
CA PHE A 39 -2.01 0.39 7.07
C PHE A 39 -0.88 -0.27 6.27
N ASP A 40 0.37 -0.06 6.68
CA ASP A 40 1.58 -0.56 6.02
C ASP A 40 1.87 0.10 4.65
N PHE A 41 2.09 1.42 4.70
CA PHE A 41 2.44 2.24 3.53
C PHE A 41 3.93 2.14 3.13
N ASP A 42 4.66 1.11 3.56
CA ASP A 42 6.11 0.96 3.28
C ASP A 42 6.41 0.86 1.77
N ARG A 43 5.42 0.44 0.97
CA ARG A 43 5.49 0.36 -0.49
C ARG A 43 4.83 1.54 -1.19
N ALA A 44 4.23 2.47 -0.46
CA ALA A 44 3.46 3.54 -1.07
C ALA A 44 4.34 4.48 -1.90
N ALA A 45 3.76 5.02 -2.97
CA ALA A 45 4.44 5.98 -3.83
C ALA A 45 3.46 7.05 -4.31
N LEU A 46 4.00 8.21 -4.68
CA LEU A 46 3.25 9.19 -5.43
C LEU A 46 3.10 8.71 -6.89
N VAL A 47 1.91 8.90 -7.45
CA VAL A 47 1.62 8.59 -8.85
C VAL A 47 2.62 9.33 -9.75
N GLY A 48 3.17 8.62 -10.74
CA GLY A 48 4.14 9.17 -11.69
C GLY A 48 5.59 9.24 -11.21
N GLN A 49 5.87 8.93 -9.92
CA GLN A 49 7.24 8.84 -9.43
C GLN A 49 7.89 7.49 -9.77
N PRO A 50 9.24 7.39 -9.82
CA PRO A 50 9.94 6.14 -10.12
C PRO A 50 9.63 4.97 -9.18
N SER A 51 9.18 5.25 -7.95
CA SER A 51 8.77 4.24 -6.98
C SER A 51 7.36 3.70 -7.21
N CYS A 52 6.57 4.30 -8.11
CA CYS A 52 5.24 3.83 -8.52
C CYS A 52 5.39 2.71 -9.55
N LEU A 53 5.40 1.46 -9.08
CA LEU A 53 5.65 0.28 -9.90
C LEU A 53 4.34 -0.20 -10.57
N PRO A 54 4.28 -0.25 -11.91
CA PRO A 54 3.07 -0.68 -12.63
C PRO A 54 2.58 -2.08 -12.25
N GLU A 55 3.49 -3.00 -11.93
CA GLU A 55 3.19 -4.37 -11.52
C GLU A 55 2.56 -4.47 -10.12
N ARG A 56 2.60 -3.38 -9.33
CA ARG A 56 1.96 -3.28 -8.01
C ARG A 56 0.75 -2.37 -8.04
N ASN A 57 -0.07 -2.51 -9.07
CA ASN A 57 -1.27 -1.70 -9.25
C ASN A 57 -2.31 -1.97 -8.14
N ASP A 58 -2.79 -0.91 -7.49
CA ASP A 58 -3.80 -1.02 -6.41
C ASP A 58 -5.12 -1.65 -6.87
N VAL A 59 -5.53 -1.47 -8.14
CA VAL A 59 -6.74 -2.10 -8.70
C VAL A 59 -6.58 -3.62 -8.72
N THR A 60 -5.42 -4.12 -9.16
CA THR A 60 -5.09 -5.55 -9.10
C THR A 60 -5.07 -6.04 -7.65
N GLY A 61 -4.48 -5.26 -6.74
CA GLY A 61 -4.47 -5.55 -5.31
C GLY A 61 -5.87 -5.69 -4.70
N VAL A 62 -6.79 -4.79 -5.04
CA VAL A 62 -8.20 -4.85 -4.63
C VAL A 62 -8.90 -6.10 -5.18
N ILE A 63 -8.70 -6.44 -6.45
CA ILE A 63 -9.32 -7.61 -7.08
C ILE A 63 -8.94 -8.89 -6.33
N PHE A 64 -7.65 -9.08 -6.05
CA PHE A 64 -7.18 -10.24 -5.30
C PHE A 64 -7.65 -10.21 -3.84
N THR A 65 -7.67 -9.04 -3.21
CA THR A 65 -8.18 -8.90 -1.83
C THR A 65 -9.64 -9.32 -1.71
N PHE A 66 -10.48 -8.92 -2.66
CA PHE A 66 -11.89 -9.33 -2.70
C PHE A 66 -12.02 -10.84 -2.84
N TYR A 67 -11.26 -11.45 -3.76
CA TYR A 67 -11.25 -12.90 -3.93
C TYR A 67 -10.79 -13.62 -2.65
N GLU A 68 -9.71 -13.17 -2.03
CA GLU A 68 -9.16 -13.75 -0.80
C GLU A 68 -10.14 -13.70 0.36
N ILE A 69 -10.82 -12.57 0.58
CA ILE A 69 -11.80 -12.44 1.66
C ILE A 69 -12.96 -13.41 1.45
N VAL A 70 -13.45 -13.54 0.22
CA VAL A 70 -14.58 -14.44 -0.09
C VAL A 70 -14.16 -15.90 -0.02
N SER A 71 -13.00 -16.26 -0.58
CA SER A 71 -12.60 -17.66 -0.81
C SER A 71 -11.65 -18.24 0.24
N GLN A 72 -11.05 -17.37 1.06
CA GLN A 72 -9.90 -17.68 1.92
C GLN A 72 -8.74 -18.34 1.16
N ASP A 73 -8.55 -17.97 -0.10
CA ASP A 73 -7.52 -18.50 -0.98
C ASP A 73 -6.65 -17.36 -1.55
N ASP A 74 -5.35 -17.42 -1.27
CA ASP A 74 -4.35 -16.40 -1.61
C ASP A 74 -3.43 -16.81 -2.77
N HIS A 75 -3.69 -17.92 -3.46
CA HIS A 75 -2.74 -18.46 -4.43
C HIS A 75 -2.41 -17.49 -5.58
N PHE A 76 -3.39 -16.71 -6.04
CA PHE A 76 -3.17 -15.68 -7.07
C PHE A 76 -2.20 -14.60 -6.61
N ARG A 77 -2.22 -14.25 -5.32
CA ARG A 77 -1.30 -13.26 -4.74
C ARG A 77 0.13 -13.80 -4.61
N ARG A 78 0.30 -15.11 -4.45
CA ARG A 78 1.63 -15.74 -4.33
C ARG A 78 2.40 -15.75 -5.65
N VAL A 79 1.71 -15.58 -6.78
CA VAL A 79 2.34 -15.34 -8.09
C VAL A 79 3.15 -14.04 -8.02
N LYS A 80 4.31 -14.00 -8.68
CA LYS A 80 5.13 -12.77 -8.72
C LYS A 80 4.33 -11.61 -9.29
N HIS A 81 4.48 -10.41 -8.74
CA HIS A 81 3.75 -9.22 -9.20
C HIS A 81 3.79 -8.98 -10.71
N SER A 82 4.94 -9.20 -11.36
CA SER A 82 5.10 -9.06 -12.81
C SER A 82 4.32 -10.09 -13.65
N GLU A 83 3.91 -11.20 -13.04
CA GLU A 83 3.22 -12.32 -13.66
C GLU A 83 1.73 -12.38 -13.25
N GLN A 84 1.31 -11.51 -12.33
CA GLN A 84 -0.08 -11.45 -11.87
C GLN A 84 -1.00 -10.90 -12.97
N ASP A 85 -2.09 -11.63 -13.23
CA ASP A 85 -3.14 -11.20 -14.17
C ASP A 85 -4.49 -11.07 -13.43
N PRO A 86 -5.08 -9.87 -13.31
CA PRO A 86 -6.37 -9.68 -12.68
C PRO A 86 -7.50 -10.50 -13.35
N ASN A 87 -7.39 -10.82 -14.64
CA ASN A 87 -8.39 -11.64 -15.33
C ASN A 87 -8.43 -13.08 -14.79
N SER A 88 -7.36 -13.57 -14.16
CA SER A 88 -7.35 -14.88 -13.50
C SER A 88 -8.40 -14.99 -12.39
N VAL A 89 -8.81 -13.85 -11.81
CA VAL A 89 -9.87 -13.77 -10.79
C VAL A 89 -11.21 -13.30 -11.38
N LEU A 90 -11.17 -12.28 -12.26
CA LEU A 90 -12.38 -11.69 -12.83
C LEU A 90 -13.14 -12.64 -13.78
N SER A 91 -12.45 -13.59 -14.42
CA SER A 91 -13.04 -14.54 -15.38
C SER A 91 -13.64 -15.79 -14.74
N ILE A 92 -13.32 -16.10 -13.48
CA ILE A 92 -13.96 -17.20 -12.74
C ILE A 92 -15.43 -16.84 -12.61
N ASP A 93 -16.41 -17.71 -12.88
CA ASP A 93 -17.84 -17.33 -12.75
C ASP A 93 -18.36 -17.41 -11.31
N ASN A 94 -17.93 -18.43 -10.57
CA ASN A 94 -18.39 -18.70 -9.21
C ASN A 94 -17.19 -18.78 -8.27
N TRP A 95 -17.04 -17.78 -7.40
CA TRP A 95 -15.99 -17.83 -6.39
C TRP A 95 -16.40 -18.81 -5.27
N PRO A 96 -15.47 -19.67 -4.81
CA PRO A 96 -15.76 -20.65 -3.78
C PRO A 96 -15.84 -19.97 -2.41
N ALA A 97 -17.01 -19.39 -2.07
CA ALA A 97 -17.19 -18.69 -0.82
C ALA A 97 -16.94 -19.59 0.40
N LYS A 98 -16.11 -19.11 1.33
CA LYS A 98 -15.81 -19.77 2.60
C LYS A 98 -16.10 -18.81 3.74
N GLY A 99 -17.29 -18.96 4.32
CA GLY A 99 -17.75 -18.16 5.47
C GLY A 99 -19.15 -17.63 5.28
N LEU A 100 -19.66 -16.97 6.31
CA LEU A 100 -20.92 -16.24 6.25
C LEU A 100 -20.64 -14.86 5.67
N LEU A 101 -21.24 -14.56 4.52
CA LEU A 101 -21.19 -13.25 3.90
C LEU A 101 -22.50 -12.51 4.18
N ASP A 102 -22.42 -11.19 4.26
CA ASP A 102 -23.57 -10.28 4.39
C ASP A 102 -24.42 -10.20 3.11
N CYS A 103 -23.87 -10.63 1.96
CA CYS A 103 -24.53 -10.65 0.67
C CYS A 103 -24.02 -11.80 -0.22
N ASN A 104 -24.66 -12.00 -1.38
CA ASN A 104 -24.25 -13.05 -2.31
C ASN A 104 -22.94 -12.66 -3.01
N VAL A 105 -22.06 -13.65 -3.25
CA VAL A 105 -20.88 -13.55 -4.11
C VAL A 105 -21.15 -12.80 -5.42
N GLY A 106 -22.30 -13.03 -6.06
CA GLY A 106 -22.69 -12.33 -7.29
C GLY A 106 -22.79 -10.81 -7.13
N GLU A 107 -23.24 -10.32 -5.97
CA GLU A 107 -23.35 -8.90 -5.68
C GLU A 107 -21.97 -8.28 -5.46
N PHE A 108 -21.07 -8.96 -4.73
CA PHE A 108 -19.68 -8.52 -4.59
C PHE A 108 -18.97 -8.40 -5.93
N ARG A 109 -19.14 -9.41 -6.79
CA ARG A 109 -18.54 -9.40 -8.13
C ARG A 109 -19.08 -8.28 -9.00
N LYS A 110 -20.39 -8.06 -8.96
CA LYS A 110 -21.03 -6.96 -9.68
C LYS A 110 -20.49 -5.61 -9.22
N LEU A 111 -20.36 -5.40 -7.90
CA LEU A 111 -19.78 -4.21 -7.32
C LEU A 111 -18.33 -4.00 -7.79
N LEU A 112 -17.50 -5.03 -7.68
CA LEU A 112 -16.09 -4.99 -8.09
C LEU A 112 -15.96 -4.70 -9.60
N ASN A 113 -16.70 -5.41 -10.45
CA ASN A 113 -16.65 -5.23 -11.90
C ASN A 113 -17.07 -3.80 -12.31
N ASN A 114 -18.12 -3.27 -11.68
CA ASN A 114 -18.54 -1.89 -11.91
C ASN A 114 -17.46 -0.89 -11.49
N TRP A 115 -16.81 -1.10 -10.34
CA TRP A 115 -15.71 -0.25 -9.88
C TRP A 115 -14.49 -0.32 -10.82
N VAL A 116 -14.06 -1.51 -11.22
CA VAL A 116 -12.97 -1.71 -12.18
C VAL A 116 -13.29 -1.04 -13.52
N GLN A 117 -14.52 -1.18 -14.03
CA GLN A 117 -14.92 -0.54 -15.29
C GLN A 117 -14.88 0.98 -15.19
N ARG A 118 -15.45 1.56 -14.13
CA ARG A 118 -15.39 3.02 -13.89
C ARG A 118 -13.95 3.55 -13.86
N ARG A 119 -13.00 2.77 -13.35
CA ARG A 119 -11.58 3.15 -13.31
C ARG A 119 -10.86 3.01 -14.65
N LYS A 120 -11.31 2.12 -15.55
CA LYS A 120 -10.80 2.09 -16.94
C LYS A 120 -11.19 3.36 -17.70
N ASP A 121 -12.38 3.88 -17.42
CA ASP A 121 -12.91 5.08 -18.07
C ASP A 121 -12.33 6.38 -17.45
N ARG A 122 -11.78 6.29 -16.24
CA ARG A 122 -11.17 7.41 -15.50
C ARG A 122 -9.65 7.32 -15.58
N ASP A 123 -9.08 8.04 -16.53
CA ASP A 123 -7.63 8.13 -16.69
C ASP A 123 -6.98 8.65 -15.40
N VAL A 124 -5.98 7.93 -14.86
CA VAL A 124 -5.15 8.40 -13.74
C VAL A 124 -4.13 9.39 -14.30
N ALA A 125 -4.61 10.40 -15.05
CA ALA A 125 -3.77 11.44 -15.58
C ALA A 125 -3.26 12.26 -14.39
N SER A 126 -1.95 12.13 -14.15
CA SER A 126 -1.12 12.93 -13.26
C SER A 126 -1.37 14.43 -13.45
N LYS A 127 -2.44 14.95 -12.84
CA LYS A 127 -2.75 16.38 -12.81
C LYS A 127 -2.52 16.83 -11.39
N ASP A 128 -1.51 17.69 -11.19
CA ASP A 128 -1.32 18.60 -10.04
C ASP A 128 -2.19 18.25 -8.82
N LEU A 129 -1.91 17.11 -8.19
CA LEU A 129 -2.70 16.70 -7.02
C LEU A 129 -2.29 17.61 -5.86
N PRO A 130 -3.26 18.24 -5.18
CA PRO A 130 -2.99 19.30 -4.21
C PRO A 130 -2.29 18.77 -2.94
N PHE A 131 -2.22 17.45 -2.76
CA PHE A 131 -1.60 16.83 -1.61
C PHE A 131 -0.07 16.76 -1.77
N THR A 132 0.63 17.57 -0.99
CA THR A 132 2.06 17.39 -0.75
C THR A 132 2.23 16.93 0.70
N PRO A 133 2.69 15.69 0.96
CA PRO A 133 2.93 15.24 2.32
C PRO A 133 3.99 16.12 2.98
N SER A 134 3.81 16.43 4.26
CA SER A 134 4.89 17.04 5.05
C SER A 134 6.00 16.02 5.22
N ILE A 135 7.10 16.22 4.51
CA ILE A 135 8.28 15.38 4.63
C ILE A 135 9.12 15.93 5.80
N PRO A 136 9.50 15.10 6.79
CA PRO A 136 10.42 15.55 7.83
C PRO A 136 11.75 15.97 7.23
N ASP A 137 12.42 16.91 7.89
CA ASP A 137 13.80 17.26 7.53
C ASP A 137 14.67 16.01 7.51
N VAL A 138 15.25 15.73 6.35
CA VAL A 138 16.17 14.60 6.20
C VAL A 138 17.51 15.04 6.80
N PRO A 139 18.01 14.35 7.84
CA PRO A 139 19.30 14.69 8.43
C PRO A 139 20.41 14.49 7.39
N PRO A 140 21.55 15.19 7.53
CA PRO A 140 22.68 15.04 6.61
C PRO A 140 23.14 13.57 6.54
N ALA A 141 23.92 13.22 5.52
CA ALA A 141 24.50 11.89 5.42
C ALA A 141 25.27 11.54 6.71
N SER A 142 25.06 10.32 7.22
CA SER A 142 25.72 9.86 8.45
C SER A 142 27.24 9.93 8.29
N PRO A 143 27.98 10.40 9.31
CA PRO A 143 29.43 10.53 9.27
C PRO A 143 30.16 9.18 9.43
N VAL A 144 29.53 8.06 9.05
CA VAL A 144 30.07 6.71 9.24
C VAL A 144 30.76 6.25 7.97
N ILE A 145 32.08 6.06 8.05
CA ILE A 145 32.89 5.46 6.99
C ILE A 145 32.54 3.98 6.91
N ARG A 146 31.90 3.55 5.82
CA ARG A 146 31.48 2.14 5.63
C ARG A 146 32.56 1.29 4.97
N GLY A 147 33.57 1.91 4.40
CA GLY A 147 34.71 1.25 3.78
C GLY A 147 35.71 2.26 3.23
N ARG A 148 36.76 1.77 2.61
CA ARG A 148 37.68 2.57 1.79
C ARG A 148 37.63 2.02 0.36
N ASP A 149 37.71 2.90 -0.63
CA ASP A 149 37.81 2.47 -2.02
C ASP A 149 39.21 1.89 -2.33
N GLU A 150 39.42 1.50 -3.59
CA GLU A 150 40.72 0.97 -4.05
C GLU A 150 41.88 1.96 -3.90
N SER A 151 41.57 3.26 -3.77
CA SER A 151 42.56 4.33 -3.52
C SER A 151 42.80 4.61 -2.04
N GLY A 152 42.04 3.97 -1.13
CA GLY A 152 42.16 4.14 0.31
C GLY A 152 41.34 5.29 0.88
N GLU A 153 40.60 6.00 0.03
CA GLU A 153 39.72 7.11 0.41
C GLU A 153 38.45 6.57 1.07
N PRO A 154 37.94 7.23 2.13
CA PRO A 154 36.74 6.78 2.83
C PRO A 154 35.52 6.85 1.92
N VAL A 155 34.87 5.70 1.73
CA VAL A 155 33.58 5.61 1.02
C VAL A 155 32.46 5.86 2.01
N TRP A 156 31.83 7.02 1.87
CA TRP A 156 30.62 7.40 2.57
C TRP A 156 29.43 6.69 1.93
N GLY A 157 29.10 5.50 2.42
CA GLY A 157 28.05 4.68 1.82
C GLY A 157 26.66 4.99 2.38
N LYS A 158 25.69 5.29 1.50
CA LYS A 158 24.28 4.99 1.79
C LYS A 158 24.13 3.47 1.69
N GLY A 159 23.88 2.78 2.79
CA GLY A 159 23.52 1.36 2.73
C GLY A 159 22.29 1.18 1.83
N LEU A 160 22.28 0.14 0.99
CA LEU A 160 21.14 -0.19 0.10
C LEU A 160 19.83 -0.35 0.87
N MET A 161 19.90 -0.76 2.13
CA MET A 161 18.79 -0.71 3.09
C MET A 161 19.24 -0.08 4.40
N GLN A 162 18.52 0.92 4.86
CA GLN A 162 18.68 1.51 6.19
C GLN A 162 17.57 0.98 7.09
N ILE A 163 17.92 0.10 8.02
CA ILE A 163 17.03 -0.35 9.09
C ILE A 163 17.40 0.41 10.36
N ARG A 164 16.39 0.94 11.08
CA ARG A 164 16.58 1.74 12.31
C ARG A 164 17.51 1.06 13.30
N LYS A 165 17.39 -0.27 13.48
CA LYS A 165 18.28 -1.08 14.32
C LYS A 165 19.76 -0.89 13.99
N ASN A 166 20.12 -0.95 12.70
CA ASN A 166 21.50 -0.76 12.27
C ASN A 166 21.93 0.69 12.41
N ALA A 167 21.06 1.63 12.04
CA ALA A 167 21.36 3.05 12.17
C ALA A 167 21.68 3.42 13.63
N THR A 168 20.87 2.94 14.59
CA THR A 168 21.14 3.11 16.03
C THR A 168 22.43 2.41 16.46
N LYS A 169 22.68 1.18 15.99
CA LYS A 169 23.91 0.43 16.34
C LYS A 169 25.19 1.13 15.88
N PHE A 170 25.16 1.74 14.70
CA PHE A 170 26.32 2.39 14.08
C PHE A 170 26.35 3.90 14.30
N ASN A 171 25.47 4.43 15.15
CA ASN A 171 25.37 5.86 15.45
C ASN A 171 25.18 6.71 14.17
N GLU A 172 24.44 6.18 13.21
CA GLU A 172 24.00 6.85 12.00
C GLU A 172 22.82 7.77 12.31
N ASN A 173 22.62 8.79 11.47
CA ASN A 173 21.49 9.69 11.58
C ASN A 173 20.17 8.93 11.34
N VAL A 174 19.18 9.16 12.21
CA VAL A 174 17.85 8.55 12.14
C VAL A 174 16.82 9.68 12.08
N ILE A 175 15.89 9.60 11.12
CA ILE A 175 14.71 10.47 11.10
C ILE A 175 13.79 10.01 12.24
N ILE A 176 13.55 10.91 13.19
CA ILE A 176 12.53 10.69 14.24
C ILE A 176 11.20 11.19 13.67
N TRP A 177 10.42 10.26 13.12
CA TRP A 177 9.09 10.52 12.60
C TRP A 177 8.02 9.90 13.50
N ASP A 178 7.99 10.35 14.75
CA ASP A 178 6.96 9.94 15.69
C ASP A 178 5.79 10.93 15.60
N ARG A 179 4.58 10.43 15.34
CA ARG A 179 3.39 11.26 15.56
C ARG A 179 3.27 11.49 17.06
N PRO A 180 2.97 12.73 17.52
CA PRO A 180 2.61 12.93 18.92
C PRO A 180 1.49 11.96 19.28
N PRO A 181 1.49 11.36 20.49
CA PRO A 181 0.38 10.55 20.93
C PRO A 181 -0.90 11.38 20.74
N ARG A 182 -1.88 10.82 20.02
CA ARG A 182 -3.21 11.45 19.93
C ARG A 182 -3.68 11.63 21.37
N GLN A 183 -3.88 12.87 21.80
CA GLN A 183 -4.61 13.13 23.03
C GLN A 183 -5.94 12.42 22.88
N LEU A 184 -6.18 11.38 23.69
CA LEU A 184 -7.50 10.82 23.82
C LEU A 184 -8.41 11.99 24.21
N ALA A 185 -9.50 12.19 23.47
CA ALA A 185 -10.52 13.14 23.90
C ALA A 185 -10.87 12.80 25.36
N PRO A 186 -11.01 13.80 26.24
CA PRO A 186 -11.44 13.53 27.61
C PRO A 186 -12.73 12.71 27.54
N ILE A 187 -12.73 11.59 28.27
CA ILE A 187 -13.92 10.78 28.46
C ILE A 187 -14.88 11.65 29.28
N GLU A 188 -15.96 12.13 28.65
CA GLU A 188 -17.11 12.70 29.35
C GLU A 188 -17.97 11.60 30.01
#